data_AF-A0A916Z970-F1
#
_entry.id   AF-A0A916Z970-F1
#
_cell.length_a   1.000
_cell.length_b   1.000
_cell.length_c   1.000
_cell.angle_alpha   90.00
_cell.angle_beta   90.00
_cell.angle_gamma   90.00
#
_symmetry.space_group_name_H-M   'P 1'
#
loop_
_entity.id
_entity.type
_entity.pdbx_description
1 polymer ?
#
loop_
_entity_poly.entity_id
_entity_poly.type
_entity_poly.pdbx_seq_one_letter_code
_entity_poly.pdbx_strand_id
1 'polypeptide(L)'
;MIVEKLKDLAPVPLAAPESRQLLAARKRVIWAGGALAVLVGFFPILHALAGVYAVAAVVAAGVFAAIQVPIWARAKNAADDEYLFRDRGGDDAQD
;
A
#
# COMPACT_ATOMS: atom_id res chain seq x y z
N MET A 1 -11.39 13.37 7.52
CA MET A 1 -9.93 13.63 7.46
C MET A 1 -9.10 12.43 6.97
N ILE A 2 -9.15 11.24 7.60
CA ILE A 2 -8.36 10.07 7.11
C ILE A 2 -8.89 9.52 5.78
N VAL A 3 -10.21 9.46 5.62
CA VAL A 3 -10.87 8.93 4.41
C VAL A 3 -10.62 9.81 3.18
N GLU A 4 -10.55 11.14 3.34
CA GLU A 4 -10.20 12.06 2.25
C GLU A 4 -8.76 11.85 1.75
N LYS A 5 -7.79 11.74 2.67
CA LYS A 5 -6.39 11.44 2.31
C LYS A 5 -6.25 10.12 1.55
N LEU A 6 -7.08 9.13 1.85
CA LEU A 6 -7.10 7.84 1.14
C LEU A 6 -7.71 7.96 -0.26
N LYS A 7 -8.59 8.93 -0.50
CA LYS A 7 -9.23 9.18 -1.79
C LYS A 7 -8.26 9.84 -2.77
N ASP A 8 -7.41 10.75 -2.29
CA ASP A 8 -6.34 11.37 -3.07
C ASP A 8 -5.20 10.39 -3.43
N LEU A 9 -5.15 9.23 -2.78
CA LEU A 9 -4.15 8.17 -3.02
C LEU A 9 -4.52 7.22 -4.18
N ALA A 10 -5.65 7.42 -4.86
CA ALA A 10 -6.07 6.57 -5.97
C ALA A 10 -6.69 7.33 -7.16
N PRO A 11 -6.07 8.38 -7.74
CA PRO A 11 -6.78 9.17 -8.74
C PRO A 11 -6.71 8.65 -10.20
N VAL A 12 -5.84 7.71 -10.58
CA VAL A 12 -5.66 7.38 -12.02
C VAL A 12 -5.43 5.89 -12.31
N PRO A 13 -6.05 5.31 -13.36
CA PRO A 13 -5.72 3.98 -13.86
C PRO A 13 -4.35 3.94 -14.57
N LEU A 14 -3.56 2.93 -14.17
CA LEU A 14 -2.22 2.53 -14.63
C LEU A 14 -1.78 3.07 -16.00
N ALA A 15 -0.77 3.93 -15.99
CA ALA A 15 -0.10 4.37 -17.22
C ALA A 15 1.43 4.11 -17.18
N ALA A 16 2.07 4.11 -16.01
CA ALA A 16 3.52 3.93 -15.87
C ALA A 16 3.97 2.45 -15.72
N PRO A 17 5.06 2.01 -16.38
CA PRO A 17 5.69 0.71 -16.11
C PRO A 17 6.18 0.63 -14.66
N GLU A 18 5.69 -0.36 -13.89
CA GLU A 18 6.03 -0.54 -12.47
C GLU A 18 7.55 -0.78 -12.29
N SER A 19 8.22 0.12 -11.58
CA SER A 19 9.61 -0.09 -11.18
C SER A 19 9.73 -1.30 -10.24
N ARG A 20 10.90 -1.97 -10.22
CA ARG A 20 11.14 -3.12 -9.31
C ARG A 20 10.89 -2.77 -7.84
N GLN A 21 11.11 -1.51 -7.45
CA GLN A 21 10.88 -1.02 -6.09
C GLN A 21 9.38 -0.89 -5.78
N LEU A 22 8.58 -0.39 -6.72
CA LEU A 22 7.11 -0.33 -6.60
C LEU A 22 6.47 -1.72 -6.50
N LEU A 23 6.97 -2.67 -7.31
CA LEU A 23 6.53 -4.06 -7.26
C LEU A 23 6.84 -4.70 -5.89
N ALA A 24 8.03 -4.45 -5.34
CA ALA A 24 8.41 -4.93 -4.01
C ALA A 24 7.54 -4.32 -2.91
N ALA A 25 7.26 -3.01 -2.98
CA ALA A 25 6.37 -2.32 -2.04
C ALA A 25 4.94 -2.88 -2.11
N ARG A 26 4.41 -3.11 -3.32
CA ARG A 26 3.11 -3.73 -3.54
C ARG A 26 3.03 -5.12 -2.93
N LYS A 27 4.03 -5.97 -3.16
CA LYS A 27 4.13 -7.31 -2.55
C LYS A 27 4.13 -7.23 -1.03
N ARG A 28 4.87 -6.29 -0.42
CA ARG A 28 4.86 -6.10 1.04
C ARG A 28 3.47 -5.76 1.57
N VAL A 29 2.72 -4.91 0.88
CA VAL A 29 1.33 -4.58 1.26
C VAL A 29 0.41 -5.80 1.13
N ILE A 30 0.51 -6.56 0.03
CA ILE A 30 -0.28 -7.78 -0.18
C ILE A 30 0.02 -8.81 0.90
N TRP A 31 1.30 -9.06 1.18
CA TRP A 31 1.72 -10.00 2.23
C TRP A 31 1.29 -9.52 3.62
N ALA A 32 1.40 -8.23 3.92
CA ALA A 32 0.94 -7.67 5.19
C ALA A 32 -0.58 -7.84 5.37
N GLY A 33 -1.36 -7.53 4.33
CA GLY A 33 -2.81 -7.74 4.33
C GLY A 33 -3.19 -9.20 4.47
N GLY A 34 -2.52 -10.09 3.73
CA GLY A 34 -2.74 -11.53 3.82
C GLY A 34 -2.39 -12.10 5.19
N ALA A 35 -1.25 -11.70 5.76
CA ALA A 35 -0.83 -12.12 7.09
C ALA A 35 -1.82 -11.62 8.16
N LEU A 36 -2.27 -10.37 8.08
CA LEU A 36 -3.26 -9.83 9.00
C LEU A 36 -4.61 -10.57 8.88
N ALA A 37 -5.05 -10.87 7.66
CA ALA A 37 -6.29 -11.63 7.43
C ALA A 37 -6.21 -13.04 8.04
N VAL A 38 -5.07 -13.73 7.90
CA VAL A 38 -4.84 -15.03 8.54
C VAL A 38 -4.83 -14.91 10.06
N LEU A 39 -4.11 -13.94 10.62
CA LEU A 39 -4.03 -13.73 12.07
C LEU A 39 -5.41 -13.45 12.67
N VAL A 40 -6.25 -12.67 11.99
CA VAL A 40 -7.62 -12.37 12.44
C VAL A 40 -8.54 -13.56 12.22
N GLY A 41 -8.48 -14.22 11.06
CA GLY A 41 -9.36 -15.35 10.73
C GLY A 41 -9.13 -16.59 11.60
N PHE A 42 -7.89 -16.82 12.03
CA PHE A 42 -7.52 -17.92 12.92
C PHE A 42 -7.26 -17.46 14.36
N PHE A 43 -7.67 -16.23 14.72
CA PHE A 43 -7.40 -15.64 16.03
C PHE A 43 -7.80 -16.53 17.21
N PRO A 44 -8.98 -17.20 17.24
CA PRO A 44 -9.35 -18.06 18.37
C PRO A 44 -8.37 -19.21 18.60
N ILE A 45 -7.88 -19.83 17.51
CA ILE A 45 -6.92 -20.95 17.56
C ILE A 45 -5.55 -20.44 17.98
N LEU A 46 -5.09 -19.32 17.41
CA LEU A 46 -3.82 -18.71 17.76
C LEU A 46 -3.80 -18.22 19.21
N HIS A 47 -4.88 -17.62 19.67
CA HIS A 47 -5.03 -17.17 21.05
C HIS A 47 -5.11 -18.35 22.03
N ALA A 48 -5.74 -19.47 21.65
CA ALA A 48 -5.74 -20.68 22.45
C ALA A 48 -4.33 -21.28 22.63
N LEU A 49 -3.48 -21.18 21.59
CA LEU A 49 -2.10 -21.72 21.62
C LEU A 49 -1.08 -20.76 22.24
N ALA A 50 -1.21 -19.46 21.98
CA ALA A 50 -0.20 -18.45 22.30
C ALA A 50 -0.69 -17.38 23.30
N GLY A 51 -1.95 -17.40 23.71
CA GLY A 51 -2.53 -16.44 24.65
C GLY A 51 -2.35 -14.99 24.20
N VAL A 52 -1.89 -14.14 25.12
CA VAL A 52 -1.68 -12.70 24.91
C VAL A 52 -0.74 -12.37 23.75
N TYR A 53 0.18 -13.27 23.38
CA TYR A 53 1.09 -13.05 22.26
C TYR A 53 0.36 -13.02 20.91
N ALA A 54 -0.78 -13.70 20.78
CA ALA A 54 -1.62 -13.63 19.58
C ALA A 54 -2.18 -12.22 19.37
N VAL A 55 -2.56 -11.54 20.47
CA VAL A 55 -3.02 -10.14 20.43
C VAL A 55 -1.88 -9.23 19.97
N ALA A 56 -0.68 -9.40 20.55
CA ALA A 56 0.49 -8.62 20.15
C ALA A 56 0.84 -8.81 18.67
N ALA A 57 0.72 -10.04 18.14
CA ALA A 57 0.95 -10.33 16.73
C ALA A 57 -0.05 -9.63 15.80
N VAL A 58 -1.34 -9.63 16.14
CA VAL A 58 -2.38 -8.91 15.37
C VAL A 58 -2.10 -7.40 15.37
N VAL A 59 -1.78 -6.83 16.53
CA VAL A 59 -1.47 -5.40 16.66
C VAL A 59 -0.23 -5.04 15.83
N ALA A 60 0.84 -5.82 15.93
CA ALA A 60 2.06 -5.58 15.17
C ALA A 60 1.81 -5.66 13.65
N ALA A 61 1.06 -6.66 13.19
CA ALA A 61 0.69 -6.80 11.78
C ALA A 61 -0.21 -5.63 11.30
N GLY A 62 -1.15 -5.20 12.14
CA GLY A 62 -2.02 -4.06 11.87
C GLY A 62 -1.24 -2.74 11.73
N VAL A 63 -0.33 -2.46 12.67
CA VAL A 63 0.55 -1.28 12.62
C VAL A 63 1.45 -1.32 11.39
N PHE A 64 2.04 -2.49 11.09
CA PHE A 64 2.87 -2.65 9.90
C PHE A 64 2.07 -2.39 8.61
N ALA A 65 0.87 -2.96 8.48
CA ALA A 65 0.01 -2.72 7.32
C ALA A 65 -0.38 -1.24 7.21
N ALA A 66 -0.74 -0.60 8.32
CA ALA A 66 -1.11 0.82 8.38
C ALA A 66 0.03 1.77 7.95
N ILE A 67 1.29 1.38 8.15
CA ILE A 67 2.46 2.12 7.69
C ILE A 67 2.75 1.82 6.21
N GLN A 68 2.69 0.55 5.80
CA GLN A 68 3.09 0.13 4.46
C GLN A 68 2.12 0.57 3.37
N VAL A 69 0.82 0.59 3.66
CA VAL A 69 -0.23 1.03 2.71
C VAL A 69 -0.01 2.46 2.22
N PRO A 70 0.11 3.50 3.09
CA PRO A 70 0.31 4.87 2.64
C PRO A 70 1.68 5.10 1.99
N ILE A 71 2.72 4.36 2.40
CA ILE A 71 4.05 4.43 1.75
C ILE A 71 3.96 3.95 0.30
N TRP A 72 3.36 2.77 0.08
CA TRP A 72 3.16 2.24 -1.27
C TRP A 72 2.30 3.17 -2.11
N ALA A 73 1.19 3.67 -1.57
CA ALA A 73 0.26 4.50 -2.30
C ALA A 73 0.89 5.86 -2.71
N ARG A 74 1.73 6.47 -1.85
CA ARG A 74 2.50 7.67 -2.24
C ARG A 74 3.51 7.40 -3.33
N ALA A 75 4.28 6.31 -3.21
CA ALA A 75 5.25 5.94 -4.23
C ALA A 75 4.58 5.66 -5.57
N LYS A 76 3.37 5.07 -5.54
CA LYS A 76 2.56 4.83 -6.72
C LYS A 76 2.11 6.14 -7.36
N ASN A 77 1.51 7.04 -6.58
CA ASN A 77 1.08 8.35 -7.08
C ASN A 77 2.23 9.14 -7.72
N ALA A 78 3.41 9.16 -7.10
CA ALA A 78 4.57 9.86 -7.66
C ALA A 78 5.00 9.29 -9.02
N ALA A 79 4.94 7.97 -9.19
CA ALA A 79 5.27 7.33 -10.47
C ALA A 79 4.18 7.54 -11.54
N ASP A 80 2.91 7.59 -11.13
CA ASP A 80 1.80 7.91 -12.02
C ASP A 80 1.88 9.39 -12.47
N ASP A 81 2.18 10.32 -11.56
CA ASP A 81 2.39 11.74 -11.87
C ASP A 81 3.56 11.94 -12.82
N GLU A 82 4.73 11.34 -12.54
CA GLU A 82 5.90 11.43 -13.43
C GLU A 82 5.58 10.97 -14.86
N TYR A 83 4.81 9.89 -15.01
CA TYR A 83 4.40 9.42 -16.33
C TYR A 83 3.41 10.37 -17.02
N LEU A 84 2.40 10.88 -16.29
CA LEU A 84 1.36 11.76 -16.85
C LEU A 84 1.86 13.15 -17.23
N PHE A 85 2.89 13.66 -16.54
CA PHE A 85 3.48 14.97 -16.83
C PHE A 85 4.69 14.89 -17.77
N ARG A 86 5.25 13.70 -18.01
CA ARG A 86 6.34 13.50 -18.98
C ARG A 86 5.92 13.81 -20.42
N ASP A 87 4.69 13.48 -20.82
CA ASP A 87 4.19 13.77 -22.18
C ASP A 87 3.77 15.24 -22.36
N ARG A 88 3.37 15.94 -21.29
CA ARG A 88 2.96 17.36 -21.38
C ARG A 88 4.10 18.36 -21.61
N GLY A 89 5.35 17.96 -21.38
CA GLY A 89 6.51 18.81 -21.64
C GLY A 89 6.96 18.84 -23.11
N GLY A 90 6.33 18.08 -24.01
CA GLY A 90 6.71 17.96 -25.42
C GLY A 90 5.85 18.78 -26.40
N ASP A 91 4.60 19.06 -26.05
CA ASP A 91 3.64 19.69 -26.97
C ASP A 91 3.53 21.22 -26.80
N ASP A 92 3.94 21.78 -25.66
CA ASP A 92 3.84 23.22 -25.37
C ASP A 92 5.06 24.05 -25.84
N ALA A 93 6.01 23.44 -26.56
CA ALA A 93 7.26 24.07 -27.01
C ALA A 93 7.25 24.48 -28.50
N GLN A 94 6.08 24.54 -29.13
CA GLN A 94 5.89 25.07 -30.48
C GLN A 94 4.66 25.97 -30.50
N ASP A 95 4.83 27.25 -30.13
CA ASP A 95 4.03 28.39 -30.62
C ASP A 95 4.84 29.69 -30.45
#